data_AF-A0A8T5KA27-F1
#
_entry.id   AF-A0A8T5KA27-F1
#
_cell.length_a   1.000
_cell.length_b   1.000
_cell.length_c   1.000
_cell.angle_alpha   90.00
_cell.angle_beta   90.00
_cell.angle_gamma   90.00
#
_symmetry.space_group_name_H-M   'P 1'
#
loop_
_entity.id
_entity.type
_entity.pdbx_description
1 polymer ?
#
loop_
_entity_poly.entity_id
_entity_poly.type
_entity_poly.pdbx_seq_one_letter_code
_entity_poly.pdbx_strand_id
1 'polypeptide(L)'
;MNQESACCGWLEDSKNDGMLLSPTEALILMARVPLAVFVLILLAMSVPLQHSFGSTRTLDFFLFSDGSTHVTYSLESDPFLPDTEVSLYGDSVENLVAEDENGFPLTTQSEKNILQVETLGSSNILINYDTYSLISKEGKIWSFEIDSPVEFNVVMPQNSVIVGMSTFPIDMAVDSDRTKILLPSGIAEITYFLAVAESSQVLPTEETPVKEGDDNSMMYVAGGAVVAIAAIVAIAVKMKNKPKQIVSTSQTTVLETNEPFNIEKVLEMPDLREDDKEIIKFIHENGGSALESDLRKKFLLPRTTMWRAVKRLERYELIEITKKDLQNLIKLTNVEDDKNE
;
A
#
# COMPACT_ATOMS: atom_id res chain seq x y z
N MET A 1 46.78 -25.37 -83.22
CA MET A 1 46.56 -26.78 -83.59
C MET A 1 45.65 -27.38 -82.54
N ASN A 2 44.53 -27.93 -83.00
CA ASN A 2 43.45 -28.54 -82.24
C ASN A 2 43.92 -29.69 -81.33
N GLN A 3 43.28 -29.84 -80.17
CA GLN A 3 42.38 -30.97 -79.94
C GLN A 3 41.63 -30.81 -78.61
N GLU A 4 40.30 -30.73 -78.72
CA GLU A 4 39.38 -31.23 -77.70
C GLU A 4 39.51 -32.76 -77.60
N SER A 5 39.35 -33.31 -76.41
CA SER A 5 38.64 -34.58 -76.22
C SER A 5 38.17 -34.73 -74.77
N ALA A 6 36.85 -34.77 -74.63
CA ALA A 6 36.09 -35.08 -73.43
C ALA A 6 36.27 -36.55 -72.97
N CYS A 7 36.00 -36.86 -71.69
CA CYS A 7 34.85 -37.69 -71.31
C CYS A 7 34.63 -37.74 -69.79
N CYS A 8 33.36 -37.86 -69.42
CA CYS A 8 32.78 -37.92 -68.08
C CYS A 8 33.07 -39.22 -67.31
N GLY A 9 32.85 -39.17 -65.99
CA GLY A 9 32.58 -40.34 -65.15
C GLY A 9 32.20 -39.95 -63.73
N TRP A 10 30.89 -39.88 -63.45
CA TRP A 10 30.30 -39.73 -62.12
C TRP A 10 30.64 -40.91 -61.21
N LEU A 11 30.83 -40.66 -59.91
CA LEU A 11 30.17 -41.46 -58.88
C LEU A 11 30.15 -40.69 -57.54
N GLU A 12 28.98 -40.15 -57.20
CA GLU A 12 28.59 -40.01 -55.79
C GLU A 12 28.43 -41.43 -55.24
N ASP A 13 29.11 -41.74 -54.13
CA ASP A 13 28.74 -42.87 -53.30
C ASP A 13 28.73 -42.49 -51.81
N SER A 14 27.52 -42.67 -51.29
CA SER A 14 26.99 -42.81 -49.95
C SER A 14 27.86 -42.51 -48.71
N LYS A 15 27.30 -41.59 -47.91
CA LYS A 15 26.83 -41.83 -46.53
C LYS A 15 27.56 -42.95 -45.77
N ASN A 16 28.44 -42.55 -44.87
CA ASN A 16 28.62 -43.24 -43.60
C ASN A 16 28.72 -42.21 -42.46
N ASP A 17 27.67 -42.19 -41.65
CA ASP A 17 27.63 -41.62 -40.31
C ASP A 17 28.72 -42.31 -39.46
N GLY A 18 29.92 -41.72 -39.46
CA GLY A 18 31.05 -42.16 -38.66
C GLY A 18 31.43 -41.02 -37.74
N MET A 19 30.95 -41.09 -36.50
CA MET A 19 31.33 -40.21 -35.40
C MET A 19 32.82 -40.38 -35.08
N LEU A 20 33.67 -39.70 -35.86
CA LEU A 20 35.11 -39.62 -35.64
C LEU A 20 35.46 -38.15 -35.45
N LEU A 21 35.27 -37.67 -34.22
CA LEU A 21 35.97 -36.49 -33.76
C LEU A 21 37.46 -36.77 -33.92
N SER A 22 38.11 -36.07 -34.86
CA SER A 22 39.57 -36.16 -35.02
C SER A 22 40.23 -35.88 -33.65
N PRO A 23 41.35 -36.55 -33.30
CA PRO A 23 42.00 -36.36 -32.00
C PRO A 23 42.31 -34.89 -31.69
N THR A 24 42.54 -34.09 -32.73
CA THR A 24 42.75 -32.64 -32.67
C THR A 24 41.52 -31.86 -32.20
N GLU A 25 40.32 -32.19 -32.67
CA GLU A 25 39.07 -31.55 -32.25
C GLU A 25 38.76 -31.87 -30.77
N ALA A 26 38.93 -33.15 -30.38
CA ALA A 26 38.70 -33.60 -29.00
C ALA A 26 39.68 -32.97 -28.00
N LEU A 27 40.96 -32.84 -28.37
CA LEU A 27 41.98 -32.19 -27.53
C LEU A 27 41.73 -30.69 -27.38
N ILE A 28 41.29 -30.00 -28.44
CA ILE A 28 40.92 -28.58 -28.39
C ILE A 28 39.69 -28.37 -27.49
N LEU A 29 38.69 -29.26 -27.58
CA LEU A 29 37.49 -29.19 -26.74
C LEU A 29 37.81 -29.45 -25.27
N MET A 30 38.69 -30.42 -24.98
CA MET A 30 39.16 -30.72 -23.61
C MET A 30 39.96 -29.58 -22.97
N ALA A 31 40.59 -28.70 -23.75
CA ALA A 31 41.30 -27.53 -23.23
C ALA A 31 40.40 -26.29 -23.06
N ARG A 32 39.35 -26.14 -23.89
CA ARG A 32 38.44 -24.98 -23.85
C ARG A 32 37.37 -25.09 -22.77
N VAL A 33 36.92 -26.29 -22.43
CA VAL A 33 35.95 -26.52 -21.34
C VAL A 33 36.48 -26.01 -19.98
N PRO A 34 37.69 -26.37 -19.51
CA PRO A 34 38.20 -25.86 -18.24
C PRO A 34 38.46 -24.35 -18.28
N LEU A 35 38.86 -23.80 -19.44
CA LEU A 35 39.03 -22.36 -19.62
C LEU A 35 37.69 -21.62 -19.51
N ALA A 36 36.64 -22.12 -20.15
CA ALA A 36 35.30 -21.54 -20.09
C ALA A 36 34.71 -21.62 -18.66
N VAL A 37 34.92 -22.74 -17.97
CA VAL A 37 34.52 -22.90 -16.56
C VAL A 37 35.29 -21.93 -15.66
N PHE A 38 36.59 -21.75 -15.88
CA PHE A 38 37.40 -20.80 -15.12
C PHE A 38 36.93 -19.34 -15.32
N VAL A 39 36.62 -18.95 -16.56
CA VAL A 39 36.05 -17.64 -16.86
C VAL A 39 34.67 -17.46 -16.21
N LEU A 40 33.84 -18.50 -16.20
CA LEU A 40 32.53 -18.47 -15.55
C LEU A 40 32.64 -18.31 -14.03
N ILE A 41 33.62 -18.98 -13.41
CA ILE A 41 33.91 -18.84 -11.97
C ILE A 41 34.42 -17.43 -11.64
N LEU A 42 35.31 -16.87 -12.46
CA LEU A 42 35.78 -15.50 -12.30
C LEU A 42 34.65 -14.48 -12.45
N LEU A 43 33.71 -14.72 -13.38
CA LEU A 43 32.53 -13.89 -13.54
C LEU A 43 31.59 -13.98 -12.32
N ALA A 44 31.41 -15.18 -11.75
CA ALA A 44 30.62 -15.37 -10.54
C ALA A 44 31.25 -14.68 -9.31
N MET A 45 32.58 -14.64 -9.22
CA MET A 45 33.31 -13.92 -8.16
C MET A 45 33.29 -12.39 -8.34
N SER A 46 33.00 -11.90 -9.55
CA SER A 46 32.91 -10.47 -9.85
C SER A 46 31.57 -9.84 -9.48
N VAL A 47 30.61 -10.63 -8.99
CA VAL A 47 29.39 -10.08 -8.39
C VAL A 47 29.82 -9.32 -7.14
N PRO A 48 29.63 -7.99 -7.07
CA PRO A 48 29.93 -7.27 -5.85
C PRO A 48 29.01 -7.83 -4.76
N LEU A 49 29.59 -8.51 -3.76
CA LEU A 49 28.91 -8.68 -2.49
C LEU A 49 28.71 -7.27 -1.94
N GLN A 50 27.54 -6.70 -2.18
CA GLN A 50 27.10 -5.45 -1.60
C GLN A 50 26.85 -5.68 -0.11
N HIS A 51 27.90 -5.94 0.65
CA HIS A 51 27.86 -5.68 2.08
C HIS A 51 27.97 -4.16 2.19
N SER A 52 26.81 -3.52 2.27
CA SER A 52 26.73 -2.14 2.71
C SER A 52 27.22 -2.11 4.16
N PHE A 53 28.52 -1.91 4.36
CA PHE A 53 29.10 -1.53 5.64
C PHE A 53 28.74 -0.05 5.88
N GLY A 54 27.44 0.23 5.99
CA GLY A 54 26.96 1.45 6.63
C GLY A 54 27.08 1.23 8.12
N SER A 55 27.47 2.26 8.87
CA SER A 55 27.29 2.25 10.32
C SER A 55 25.84 1.87 10.61
N THR A 56 25.60 0.79 11.36
CA THR A 56 24.25 0.32 11.71
C THR A 56 23.58 1.18 12.77
N ARG A 57 24.16 2.34 13.10
CA ARG A 57 23.59 3.27 14.06
C ARG A 57 22.35 3.91 13.48
N THR A 58 21.18 3.47 13.96
CA THR A 58 19.89 4.03 13.58
C THR A 58 19.22 4.61 14.82
N LEU A 59 18.77 5.86 14.72
CA LEU A 59 18.07 6.55 15.79
C LEU A 59 16.71 7.03 15.26
N ASP A 60 15.65 6.49 15.82
CA ASP A 60 14.28 6.80 15.43
C ASP A 60 13.49 7.32 16.64
N PHE A 61 12.84 8.47 16.47
CA PHE A 61 11.96 9.10 17.44
C PHE A 61 10.51 9.02 16.96
N PHE A 62 9.63 8.47 17.78
CA PHE A 62 8.19 8.43 17.51
C PHE A 62 7.47 9.34 18.47
N LEU A 63 6.97 10.46 17.96
CA LEU A 63 6.26 11.45 18.76
C LEU A 63 4.78 11.10 18.82
N PHE A 64 4.20 11.13 20.02
CA PHE A 64 2.79 10.84 20.25
C PHE A 64 2.00 12.09 20.65
N SER A 65 0.68 12.02 20.46
CA SER A 65 -0.24 13.13 20.76
C SER A 65 -0.42 13.40 22.26
N ASP A 66 0.04 12.50 23.12
CA ASP A 66 0.04 12.66 24.59
C ASP A 66 1.29 13.38 25.11
N GLY A 67 2.29 13.64 24.25
CA GLY A 67 3.56 14.26 24.62
C GLY A 67 4.64 13.27 25.03
N SER A 68 4.38 11.97 24.94
CA SER A 68 5.43 10.95 25.02
C SER A 68 6.19 10.85 23.69
N THR A 69 7.45 10.46 23.78
CA THR A 69 8.30 10.12 22.64
C THR A 69 8.88 8.74 22.88
N HIS A 70 8.61 7.80 21.98
CA HIS A 70 9.29 6.51 21.97
C HIS A 70 10.59 6.65 21.19
N VAL A 71 11.68 6.16 21.75
CA VAL A 71 13.01 6.22 21.16
C VAL A 71 13.47 4.80 20.88
N THR A 72 13.81 4.54 19.62
CA THR A 72 14.43 3.31 19.17
C THR A 72 15.85 3.64 18.74
N TYR A 73 16.84 3.07 19.44
CA TYR A 73 18.25 3.31 19.17
C TYR A 73 18.98 1.99 18.94
N SER A 74 19.45 1.76 17.72
CA SER A 74 20.32 0.65 17.39
C SER A 74 21.77 1.12 17.38
N LEU A 75 22.65 0.36 18.01
CA LEU A 75 24.08 0.66 18.08
C LEU A 75 24.92 -0.60 17.93
N GLU A 76 26.07 -0.45 17.28
CA GLU A 76 27.10 -1.47 17.22
C GLU A 76 27.94 -1.43 18.50
N SER A 77 28.16 -2.60 19.10
CA SER A 77 28.95 -2.80 20.31
C SER A 77 30.17 -3.67 20.00
N ASP A 78 31.23 -3.53 20.81
CA ASP A 78 32.44 -4.34 20.67
C ASP A 78 32.22 -5.72 21.30
N PRO A 79 32.24 -6.81 20.51
CA PRO A 79 32.03 -8.17 21.04
C PRO A 79 33.15 -8.65 21.98
N PHE A 80 34.29 -7.94 22.04
CA PHE A 80 35.38 -8.26 22.97
C PHE A 80 35.20 -7.59 24.35
N LEU A 81 34.28 -6.65 24.48
CA LEU A 81 33.97 -5.99 25.75
C LEU A 81 32.66 -6.56 26.32
N PRO A 82 32.61 -6.84 27.63
CA PRO A 82 31.39 -7.34 28.27
C PRO A 82 30.34 -6.25 28.44
N ASP A 83 30.75 -4.97 28.48
CA ASP A 83 29.90 -3.82 28.83
C ASP A 83 30.07 -2.70 27.80
N THR A 84 29.02 -1.92 27.58
CA THR A 84 29.03 -0.73 26.73
C THR A 84 28.28 0.41 27.38
N GLU A 85 28.85 1.61 27.29
CA GLU A 85 28.22 2.85 27.78
C GLU A 85 27.49 3.57 26.64
N VAL A 86 26.25 3.96 26.88
CA VAL A 86 25.37 4.61 25.90
C VAL A 86 24.73 5.84 26.50
N SER A 87 24.80 6.98 25.82
CA SER A 87 24.06 8.18 26.20
C SER A 87 22.61 8.09 25.75
N LEU A 88 21.68 8.21 26.69
CA LEU A 88 20.26 8.29 26.43
C LEU A 88 19.84 9.73 26.14
N TYR A 89 18.83 9.87 25.29
CA TYR A 89 18.22 11.15 24.98
C TYR A 89 17.03 11.38 25.90
N GLY A 90 17.09 12.47 26.67
CA GLY A 90 16.06 12.87 27.61
C GLY A 90 16.40 12.59 29.08
N ASP A 91 15.79 13.36 29.98
CA ASP A 91 16.04 13.32 31.44
C ASP A 91 15.18 12.32 32.19
N SER A 92 14.01 12.00 31.63
CA SER A 92 13.10 10.99 32.18
C SER A 92 13.01 9.82 31.22
N VAL A 93 13.36 8.63 31.68
CA VAL A 93 13.36 7.41 30.88
C VAL A 93 12.43 6.40 31.55
N GLU A 94 11.43 5.96 30.81
CA GLU A 94 10.45 4.95 31.21
C GLU A 94 10.47 3.78 30.24
N ASN A 95 10.00 2.61 30.69
CA ASN A 95 9.87 1.41 29.85
C ASN A 95 11.15 1.02 29.08
N LEU A 96 12.33 1.24 29.68
CA LEU A 96 13.60 0.93 29.04
C LEU A 96 13.78 -0.58 28.91
N VAL A 97 14.07 -1.01 27.69
CA VAL A 97 14.41 -2.38 27.32
C VAL A 97 15.61 -2.33 26.39
N ALA A 98 16.66 -3.07 26.72
CA ALA A 98 17.78 -3.31 25.83
C ALA A 98 17.77 -4.78 25.41
N GLU A 99 17.97 -5.04 24.12
CA GLU A 99 17.99 -6.38 23.52
C GLU A 99 19.26 -6.57 22.68
N ASP A 100 19.74 -7.80 22.61
CA ASP A 100 20.82 -8.20 21.70
C ASP A 100 20.32 -8.43 20.27
N GLU A 101 21.25 -8.79 19.38
CA GLU A 101 20.97 -9.18 17.99
C GLU A 101 20.04 -10.39 17.82
N ASN A 102 19.83 -11.19 18.86
CA ASN A 102 18.96 -12.35 18.89
C ASN A 102 17.61 -12.08 19.59
N GLY A 103 17.39 -10.87 20.09
CA GLY A 103 16.19 -10.48 20.85
C GLY A 103 16.20 -10.93 22.32
N PHE A 104 17.37 -11.25 22.88
CA PHE A 104 17.52 -11.51 24.32
C PHE A 104 17.66 -10.20 25.09
N PRO A 105 16.92 -10.02 26.20
CA PRO A 105 17.03 -8.83 27.02
C PRO A 105 18.40 -8.78 27.71
N LEU A 106 19.06 -7.62 27.62
CA LEU A 106 20.33 -7.34 28.26
C LEU A 106 20.13 -6.66 29.61
N THR A 107 21.04 -6.90 30.55
CA THR A 107 21.02 -6.19 31.84
C THR A 107 21.47 -4.75 31.63
N THR A 108 20.71 -3.82 32.20
CA THR A 108 21.01 -2.38 32.08
C THR A 108 21.05 -1.69 33.43
N GLN A 109 22.03 -0.82 33.63
CA GLN A 109 22.11 0.08 34.77
C GLN A 109 22.17 1.52 34.27
N SER A 110 21.24 2.36 34.73
CA SER A 110 21.16 3.78 34.31
C SER A 110 21.64 4.71 35.44
N GLU A 111 22.58 5.60 35.14
CA GLU A 111 22.97 6.71 36.00
C GLU A 111 23.05 8.01 35.18
N LYS A 112 22.23 9.02 35.53
CA LYS A 112 22.29 10.39 34.97
C LYS A 112 22.38 10.43 33.42
N ASN A 113 21.43 9.78 32.75
CA ASN A 113 21.32 9.63 31.28
C ASN A 113 22.43 8.80 30.61
N ILE A 114 23.35 8.21 31.38
CA ILE A 114 24.30 7.21 30.88
C ILE A 114 23.75 5.84 31.24
N LEU A 115 23.55 5.02 30.21
CA LEU A 115 23.14 3.63 30.34
C LEU A 115 24.38 2.75 30.19
N GLN A 116 24.70 1.98 31.22
CA GLN A 116 25.62 0.87 31.12
C GLN A 116 24.82 -0.38 30.76
N VAL A 117 25.14 -0.98 29.62
CA VAL A 117 24.51 -2.20 29.12
C VAL A 117 25.54 -3.33 29.18
N GLU A 118 25.19 -4.42 29.87
CA GLU A 118 25.98 -5.65 29.86
C GLU A 118 25.67 -6.38 28.55
N THR A 119 26.58 -6.29 27.58
CA THR A 119 26.41 -6.78 26.21
C THR A 119 26.78 -8.25 26.09
N LEU A 120 27.60 -8.75 27.01
CA LEU A 120 28.08 -10.14 27.06
C LEU A 120 28.69 -10.63 25.73
N GLY A 121 29.29 -9.71 24.97
CA GLY A 121 29.90 -10.00 23.67
C GLY A 121 28.95 -9.92 22.46
N SER A 122 27.79 -9.28 22.60
CA SER A 122 26.87 -8.99 21.49
C SER A 122 27.44 -7.93 20.55
N SER A 123 27.22 -8.09 19.24
CA SER A 123 27.77 -7.13 18.24
C SER A 123 26.83 -5.97 17.96
N ASN A 124 25.52 -6.15 18.14
CA ASN A 124 24.52 -5.09 18.03
C ASN A 124 23.59 -5.10 19.23
N ILE A 125 23.17 -3.90 19.62
CA ILE A 125 22.26 -3.67 20.73
C ILE A 125 21.12 -2.80 20.21
N LEU A 126 19.90 -3.18 20.58
CA LEU A 126 18.69 -2.41 20.34
C LEU A 126 18.17 -1.90 21.68
N ILE A 127 18.07 -0.57 21.82
CA ILE A 127 17.56 0.08 23.01
C ILE A 127 16.23 0.73 22.65
N ASN A 128 15.18 0.37 23.39
CA ASN A 128 13.85 0.94 23.28
C ASN A 128 13.46 1.56 24.62
N TYR A 129 12.94 2.78 24.61
CA TYR A 129 12.44 3.42 25.81
C TYR A 129 11.48 4.56 25.48
N ASP A 130 10.73 5.01 26.48
CA ASP A 130 9.83 6.15 26.37
C ASP A 130 10.37 7.33 27.20
N THR A 131 10.21 8.56 26.68
CA THR A 131 10.56 9.79 27.40
C THR A 131 9.53 10.89 27.17
N TYR A 132 9.32 11.72 28.18
CA TYR A 132 8.47 12.92 28.09
C TYR A 132 9.28 14.22 28.01
N SER A 133 10.61 14.14 28.08
CA SER A 133 11.49 15.30 28.26
C SER A 133 11.88 15.98 26.95
N LEU A 134 11.73 15.32 25.80
CA LEU A 134 12.10 15.85 24.49
C LEU A 134 11.07 16.81 23.89
N ILE A 135 9.87 16.89 24.48
CA ILE A 135 8.77 17.72 23.99
C ILE A 135 8.46 18.82 25.01
N SER A 136 8.59 20.07 24.59
CA SER A 136 8.13 21.24 25.33
C SER A 136 6.80 21.73 24.78
N LYS A 137 5.84 22.04 25.66
CA LYS A 137 4.50 22.49 25.28
C LYS A 137 4.28 23.92 25.77
N GLU A 138 4.15 24.85 24.84
CA GLU A 138 3.82 26.25 25.10
C GLU A 138 2.46 26.59 24.46
N GLY A 139 1.41 26.58 25.28
CA GLY A 139 0.03 26.77 24.82
C GLY A 139 -0.44 25.69 23.84
N LYS A 140 -0.66 26.08 22.57
CA LYS A 140 -1.07 25.20 21.47
C LYS A 140 0.10 24.68 20.63
N ILE A 141 1.29 25.28 20.78
CA ILE A 141 2.49 24.93 20.01
C ILE A 141 3.35 24.00 20.86
N TRP A 142 3.83 22.95 20.22
CA TRP A 142 4.67 21.91 20.79
C TRP A 142 6.01 22.00 20.06
N SER A 143 7.10 21.96 20.81
CA SER A 143 8.45 21.97 20.27
C SER A 143 9.15 20.67 20.66
N PHE A 144 9.68 19.97 19.66
CA PHE A 144 10.57 18.83 19.85
C PHE A 144 12.00 19.31 19.64
N GLU A 145 12.87 19.10 20.62
CA GLU A 145 14.26 19.55 20.59
C GLU A 145 15.20 18.37 20.90
N ILE A 146 16.23 18.22 20.07
CA ILE A 146 17.22 17.15 20.21
C ILE A 146 18.58 17.60 19.67
N ASP A 147 19.65 17.14 20.31
CA ASP A 147 21.02 17.19 19.78
C ASP A 147 21.52 15.76 19.57
N SER A 148 21.66 15.35 18.31
CA SER A 148 22.10 14.00 17.95
C SER A 148 23.38 14.02 17.13
N PRO A 149 24.40 13.20 17.46
CA PRO A 149 25.65 13.12 16.70
C PRO A 149 25.51 12.34 15.38
N VAL A 150 24.35 11.72 15.11
CA VAL A 150 24.08 10.89 13.94
C VAL A 150 22.83 11.38 13.21
N GLU A 151 22.63 10.95 11.97
CA GLU A 151 21.35 11.14 11.28
C GLU A 151 20.24 10.38 12.00
N PHE A 152 19.04 10.96 12.05
CA PHE A 152 17.93 10.37 12.80
C PHE A 152 16.60 10.63 12.12
N ASN A 153 15.65 9.72 12.37
CA ASN A 153 14.28 9.88 11.90
C ASN A 153 13.39 10.41 13.01
N VAL A 154 12.46 11.27 12.63
CA VAL A 154 11.39 11.78 13.48
C VAL A 154 10.06 11.44 12.84
N VAL A 155 9.26 10.64 13.52
CA VAL A 155 7.91 10.28 13.12
C VAL A 155 6.93 11.13 13.92
N MET A 156 6.32 12.09 13.23
CA MET A 156 5.40 13.06 13.81
C MET A 156 4.13 12.39 14.37
N PRO A 157 3.46 13.02 15.35
CA PRO A 157 2.19 12.50 15.86
C PRO A 157 1.09 12.61 14.80
N GLN A 158 0.06 11.77 14.92
CA GLN A 158 -1.09 11.83 14.02
C GLN A 158 -1.80 13.18 14.13
N ASN A 159 -2.35 13.65 13.00
CA ASN A 159 -3.03 14.94 12.90
C ASN A 159 -2.17 16.13 13.35
N SER A 160 -0.85 16.07 13.15
CA SER A 160 0.04 17.20 13.45
C SER A 160 0.30 18.06 12.22
N VAL A 161 0.48 19.37 12.46
CA VAL A 161 0.88 20.34 11.44
C VAL A 161 2.20 20.97 11.88
N ILE A 162 3.23 20.80 11.07
CA ILE A 162 4.56 21.38 11.29
C ILE A 162 4.49 22.87 10.96
N VAL A 163 4.91 23.70 11.91
CA VAL A 163 4.93 25.17 11.78
C VAL A 163 6.32 25.63 11.35
N GLY A 164 7.36 25.04 11.94
CA GLY A 164 8.74 25.43 11.68
C GLY A 164 9.73 24.35 12.08
N MET A 165 10.90 24.39 11.45
CA MET A 165 12.05 23.53 11.74
C MET A 165 13.31 24.38 11.78
N SER A 166 14.23 24.12 12.71
CA SER A 166 15.52 24.81 12.75
C SER A 166 16.46 24.36 11.63
N THR A 167 16.35 23.08 11.23
CA THR A 167 17.20 22.42 10.23
C THR A 167 16.35 21.85 9.11
N PHE A 168 16.89 21.88 7.87
CA PHE A 168 16.22 21.30 6.72
C PHE A 168 16.34 19.77 6.73
N PRO A 169 15.24 19.05 6.47
CA PRO A 169 15.27 17.60 6.39
C PRO A 169 15.99 17.11 5.12
N ILE A 170 16.67 15.99 5.26
CA ILE A 170 17.29 15.26 4.14
C ILE A 170 16.20 14.61 3.29
N ASP A 171 15.21 14.01 3.95
CA ASP A 171 14.07 13.38 3.30
C ASP A 171 12.80 13.54 4.14
N MET A 172 11.65 13.52 3.47
CA MET A 172 10.33 13.53 4.10
C MET A 172 9.42 12.55 3.38
N ALA A 173 8.86 11.63 4.14
CA ALA A 173 7.91 10.64 3.67
C ALA A 173 6.62 10.69 4.51
N VAL A 174 5.53 10.20 3.93
CA VAL A 174 4.29 9.95 4.66
C VAL A 174 4.08 8.45 4.68
N ASP A 175 4.16 7.87 5.87
CA ASP A 175 3.88 6.45 6.09
C ASP A 175 2.71 6.34 7.08
N SER A 176 1.68 5.58 6.70
CA SER A 176 0.55 5.27 7.58
C SER A 176 -0.11 6.49 8.25
N ASP A 177 -0.33 7.55 7.45
CA ASP A 177 -0.89 8.86 7.88
C ASP A 177 -0.04 9.62 8.91
N ARG A 178 1.23 9.25 9.09
CA ARG A 178 2.22 9.98 9.89
C ARG A 178 3.35 10.48 9.00
N THR A 179 3.80 11.70 9.25
CA THR A 179 4.96 12.28 8.57
C THR A 179 6.23 11.73 9.20
N LYS A 180 7.05 11.04 8.40
CA LYS A 180 8.41 10.62 8.76
C LYS A 180 9.39 11.62 8.14
N ILE A 181 10.29 12.15 8.97
CA ILE A 181 11.26 13.18 8.60
C ILE A 181 12.64 12.64 8.90
N LEU A 182 13.53 12.60 7.92
CA LEU A 182 14.95 12.28 8.11
C LEU A 182 15.74 13.57 8.28
N LEU A 183 16.44 13.72 9.40
CA LEU A 183 17.22 14.90 9.74
C LEU A 183 18.72 14.58 9.80
N PRO A 184 19.59 15.54 9.45
CA PRO A 184 21.03 15.38 9.59
C PRO A 184 21.45 15.41 11.06
N SER A 185 22.68 14.97 11.34
CA SER A 185 23.29 15.11 12.66
C SER A 185 23.40 16.57 13.11
N GLY A 186 23.18 16.82 14.39
CA GLY A 186 23.30 18.10 15.06
C GLY A 186 22.04 18.43 15.86
N ILE A 187 21.93 19.71 16.20
CA ILE A 187 20.78 20.25 16.94
C ILE A 187 19.61 20.43 15.95
N ALA A 188 18.46 19.86 16.29
CA ALA A 188 17.22 20.05 15.56
C ALA A 188 16.10 20.44 16.51
N GLU A 189 15.30 21.40 16.07
CA GLU A 189 14.07 21.83 16.72
C GLU A 189 12.94 21.74 15.69
N ILE A 190 11.85 21.06 16.04
CA ILE A 190 10.64 20.97 15.22
C ILE A 190 9.46 21.50 16.03
N THR A 191 8.84 22.56 15.54
CA THR A 191 7.64 23.16 16.13
C THR A 191 6.41 22.72 15.36
N TYR A 192 5.38 22.30 16.09
CA TYR A 192 4.14 21.79 15.50
C TYR A 192 2.94 22.05 16.41
N PHE A 193 1.74 21.88 15.89
CA PHE A 193 0.52 21.78 16.70
C PHE A 193 -0.31 20.59 16.28
N LEU A 194 -1.13 20.08 17.19
CA LEU A 194 -2.08 19.01 16.91
C LEU A 194 -3.36 19.64 16.37
N ALA A 195 -3.71 19.33 15.12
CA ALA A 195 -5.01 19.65 14.56
C ALA A 195 -6.04 18.69 15.15
N VAL A 196 -6.89 19.20 16.04
CA VAL A 196 -8.10 18.47 16.44
C VAL A 196 -8.96 18.34 15.18
N ALA A 197 -9.34 17.12 14.82
CA ALA A 197 -10.30 16.87 13.75
C ALA A 197 -11.68 17.38 14.19
N GLU A 198 -11.90 18.69 14.13
CA GLU A 198 -13.21 19.33 14.31
C GLU A 198 -14.05 19.11 13.05
N SER A 199 -14.38 17.86 12.74
CA SER A 199 -15.39 17.53 11.73
C SER A 199 -16.76 17.56 12.39
N SER A 200 -17.32 18.77 12.55
CA SER A 200 -18.76 19.11 12.60
C SER A 200 -18.93 20.58 13.02
N GLN A 201 -18.47 21.51 12.20
CA GLN A 201 -19.01 22.87 12.22
C GLN A 201 -19.55 23.18 10.83
N VAL A 202 -20.87 23.20 10.75
CA VAL A 202 -21.64 23.71 9.61
C VAL A 202 -21.32 25.20 9.53
N LEU A 203 -20.62 25.63 8.47
CA LEU A 203 -20.57 27.05 8.11
C LEU A 203 -21.99 27.50 7.75
N PRO A 204 -22.52 28.60 8.33
CA PRO A 204 -23.59 29.34 7.69
C PRO A 204 -22.98 30.16 6.56
N THR A 205 -23.28 29.80 5.32
CA THR A 205 -23.03 30.63 4.14
C THR A 205 -23.93 31.87 4.21
N GLU A 206 -23.35 33.03 4.40
CA GLU A 206 -24.03 34.32 4.21
C GLU A 206 -23.77 34.79 2.77
N GLU A 207 -24.71 34.49 1.87
CA GLU A 207 -24.71 34.98 0.49
C GLU A 207 -25.47 36.32 0.39
N THR A 208 -24.75 37.37 -0.01
CA THR A 208 -25.33 38.66 -0.41
C THR A 208 -25.64 38.63 -1.92
N PRO A 209 -26.81 39.15 -2.39
CA PRO A 209 -27.20 39.01 -3.80
C PRO A 209 -26.68 40.17 -4.65
N VAL A 210 -26.06 39.88 -5.81
CA VAL A 210 -25.81 40.90 -6.85
C VAL A 210 -26.22 40.36 -8.23
N LYS A 211 -27.36 40.91 -8.66
CA LYS A 211 -27.96 41.13 -9.99
C LYS A 211 -27.24 40.63 -11.26
N GLU A 212 -27.95 39.74 -11.94
CA GLU A 212 -28.41 39.77 -13.34
C GLU A 212 -27.76 40.78 -14.32
N GLY A 213 -27.16 40.24 -15.38
CA GLY A 213 -26.68 40.96 -16.56
C GLY A 213 -26.66 40.00 -17.76
N ASP A 214 -27.68 40.15 -18.60
CA ASP A 214 -27.87 39.55 -19.91
C ASP A 214 -26.67 39.81 -20.84
N ASP A 215 -26.33 38.86 -21.72
CA ASP A 215 -25.89 39.14 -23.09
C ASP A 215 -25.54 37.84 -23.84
N ASN A 216 -26.44 37.48 -24.76
CA ASN A 216 -26.22 36.52 -25.84
C ASN A 216 -25.16 37.03 -26.82
N SER A 217 -24.20 36.17 -27.17
CA SER A 217 -23.44 36.32 -28.43
C SER A 217 -23.44 35.03 -29.24
N MET A 218 -23.64 35.25 -30.53
CA MET A 218 -24.15 34.38 -31.57
C MET A 218 -23.00 33.96 -32.51
N MET A 219 -22.93 32.65 -32.83
CA MET A 219 -22.70 32.02 -34.16
C MET A 219 -21.46 32.45 -34.99
N TYR A 220 -20.61 31.58 -35.57
CA TYR A 220 -20.80 30.68 -36.74
C TYR A 220 -19.60 29.67 -36.81
N VAL A 221 -19.78 28.35 -37.01
CA VAL A 221 -19.91 27.57 -38.30
C VAL A 221 -18.60 27.64 -39.14
N ALA A 222 -17.94 26.60 -39.68
CA ALA A 222 -18.36 25.31 -40.24
C ALA A 222 -17.17 24.34 -40.49
N GLY A 223 -17.51 23.05 -40.65
CA GLY A 223 -16.80 22.06 -41.49
C GLY A 223 -16.78 20.67 -40.85
N GLY A 224 -17.52 19.64 -41.26
CA GLY A 224 -18.32 19.42 -42.46
C GLY A 224 -19.25 18.18 -42.35
N ALA A 225 -20.03 18.00 -43.42
CA ALA A 225 -21.13 17.06 -43.70
C ALA A 225 -20.99 15.62 -43.17
N VAL A 226 -21.99 15.05 -42.48
CA VAL A 226 -23.22 14.37 -42.99
C VAL A 226 -22.93 13.21 -43.94
N VAL A 227 -22.98 11.96 -43.43
CA VAL A 227 -23.62 10.71 -43.95
C VAL A 227 -23.35 9.65 -42.85
N ALA A 228 -24.26 9.20 -41.97
CA ALA A 228 -25.28 8.18 -42.20
C ALA A 228 -26.10 7.94 -40.91
N ILE A 229 -27.18 8.69 -40.69
CA ILE A 229 -28.22 8.33 -39.72
C ILE A 229 -29.37 7.70 -40.51
N ALA A 230 -29.21 6.42 -40.87
CA ALA A 230 -30.28 5.65 -41.53
C ALA A 230 -30.27 4.14 -41.20
N ALA A 231 -29.30 3.63 -40.44
CA ALA A 231 -29.15 2.19 -40.20
C ALA A 231 -29.68 1.67 -38.84
N ILE A 232 -29.95 2.55 -37.86
CA ILE A 232 -30.29 2.11 -36.49
C ILE A 232 -31.81 2.01 -36.24
N VAL A 233 -32.63 2.72 -37.02
CA VAL A 233 -34.10 2.67 -36.89
C VAL A 233 -34.71 1.44 -37.60
N ALA A 234 -33.99 0.80 -38.52
CA ALA A 234 -34.49 -0.34 -39.29
C ALA A 234 -34.38 -1.71 -38.59
N ILE A 235 -33.65 -1.83 -37.47
CA ILE A 235 -33.44 -3.11 -36.77
C ILE A 235 -34.37 -3.26 -35.54
N ALA A 236 -35.03 -2.18 -35.09
CA ALA A 236 -35.86 -2.20 -33.88
C ALA A 236 -37.31 -2.73 -34.06
N VAL A 237 -37.74 -3.15 -35.26
CA VAL A 237 -39.17 -3.42 -35.53
C VAL A 237 -39.49 -4.87 -35.97
N LYS A 238 -38.55 -5.82 -35.91
CA LYS A 238 -38.89 -7.22 -36.19
C LYS A 238 -38.24 -8.19 -35.21
N MET A 239 -39.06 -8.63 -34.25
CA MET A 239 -39.18 -10.01 -33.72
C MET A 239 -39.39 -10.03 -32.20
N LYS A 240 -40.66 -9.89 -31.79
CA LYS A 240 -41.23 -10.63 -30.67
C LYS A 240 -42.08 -11.76 -31.27
N ASN A 241 -41.73 -13.02 -30.99
CA ASN A 241 -42.64 -14.15 -30.74
C ASN A 241 -41.81 -15.40 -30.38
N LYS A 242 -42.10 -16.01 -29.22
CA LYS A 242 -41.45 -17.21 -28.64
C LYS A 242 -41.95 -18.50 -29.31
N PRO A 243 -41.27 -19.67 -29.19
CA PRO A 243 -41.55 -20.59 -28.06
C PRO A 243 -40.37 -21.51 -27.58
N LYS A 244 -40.50 -22.02 -26.32
CA LYS A 244 -40.20 -23.37 -25.72
C LYS A 244 -39.03 -24.25 -26.26
N GLN A 245 -38.26 -25.06 -25.51
CA GLN A 245 -38.19 -25.54 -24.11
C GLN A 245 -37.04 -26.60 -24.00
N ILE A 246 -36.77 -27.09 -22.77
CA ILE A 246 -36.16 -28.41 -22.38
C ILE A 246 -34.60 -28.40 -22.25
N VAL A 247 -34.00 -28.31 -21.04
CA VAL A 247 -33.85 -29.31 -19.92
C VAL A 247 -32.75 -30.34 -20.26
N SER A 248 -31.74 -30.66 -19.43
CA SER A 248 -31.66 -31.10 -18.02
C SER A 248 -30.17 -31.02 -17.58
N THR A 249 -29.71 -31.17 -16.33
CA THR A 249 -30.20 -31.16 -14.93
C THR A 249 -29.09 -31.87 -14.17
N SER A 250 -28.63 -31.29 -13.05
CA SER A 250 -28.42 -32.02 -11.80
C SER A 250 -28.91 -31.09 -10.67
N GLN A 251 -30.09 -31.41 -10.16
CA GLN A 251 -30.77 -30.86 -8.97
C GLN A 251 -30.06 -31.37 -7.68
N THR A 252 -30.25 -30.87 -6.46
CA THR A 252 -31.51 -30.68 -5.70
C THR A 252 -31.22 -29.81 -4.44
N THR A 253 -31.83 -28.64 -4.17
CA THR A 253 -33.19 -28.27 -3.68
C THR A 253 -33.40 -28.40 -2.16
N VAL A 254 -33.61 -27.26 -1.47
CA VAL A 254 -34.75 -26.85 -0.57
C VAL A 254 -34.61 -25.31 -0.41
N LEU A 255 -35.36 -24.40 -1.04
CA LEU A 255 -36.77 -23.94 -0.95
C LEU A 255 -37.24 -23.44 0.43
N GLU A 256 -37.17 -22.12 0.64
CA GLU A 256 -38.21 -21.24 1.24
C GLU A 256 -38.02 -19.85 0.59
N THR A 257 -38.86 -19.39 -0.34
CA THR A 257 -40.20 -18.75 -0.23
C THR A 257 -40.19 -17.37 0.41
N ASN A 258 -40.20 -16.35 -0.47
CA ASN A 258 -40.88 -15.05 -0.39
C ASN A 258 -40.93 -14.29 0.95
N GLU A 259 -40.15 -13.22 1.04
CA GLU A 259 -40.63 -11.91 1.47
C GLU A 259 -39.92 -10.80 0.65
N PRO A 260 -40.65 -9.82 0.09
CA PRO A 260 -40.03 -8.65 -0.51
C PRO A 260 -39.37 -7.82 0.61
N PHE A 261 -38.07 -7.58 0.49
CA PHE A 261 -37.35 -6.69 1.40
C PHE A 261 -38.13 -5.37 1.56
N ASN A 262 -38.67 -5.16 2.75
CA ASN A 262 -39.60 -4.06 3.01
C ASN A 262 -38.80 -2.78 3.26
N ILE A 263 -38.48 -2.08 2.16
CA ILE A 263 -37.62 -0.89 2.10
C ILE A 263 -38.05 0.18 3.11
N GLU A 264 -39.35 0.28 3.36
CA GLU A 264 -39.98 1.30 4.22
C GLU A 264 -39.52 1.19 5.68
N LYS A 265 -39.36 -0.02 6.21
CA LYS A 265 -38.92 -0.26 7.60
C LYS A 265 -37.44 0.05 7.84
N VAL A 266 -36.62 -0.02 6.78
CA VAL A 266 -35.17 0.25 6.82
C VAL A 266 -34.86 1.73 6.61
N LEU A 267 -35.70 2.44 5.84
CA LEU A 267 -35.58 3.89 5.63
C LEU A 267 -36.02 4.73 6.85
N GLU A 268 -36.86 4.17 7.72
CA GLU A 268 -37.38 4.82 8.93
C GLU A 268 -36.45 4.69 10.16
N MET A 269 -35.32 3.98 10.06
CA MET A 269 -34.36 3.93 11.17
C MET A 269 -33.68 5.29 11.38
N PRO A 270 -33.76 5.88 12.59
CA PRO A 270 -33.23 7.22 12.87
C PRO A 270 -31.70 7.31 12.88
N ASP A 271 -30.99 6.17 12.88
CA ASP A 271 -29.52 6.09 12.97
C ASP A 271 -28.82 5.91 11.61
N LEU A 272 -29.58 5.84 10.50
CA LEU A 272 -29.01 5.60 9.17
C LEU A 272 -28.75 6.91 8.41
N ARG A 273 -27.53 7.08 7.90
CA ARG A 273 -27.14 8.25 7.09
C ARG A 273 -27.88 8.27 5.74
N GLU A 274 -28.05 9.47 5.19
CA GLU A 274 -28.69 9.64 3.88
C GLU A 274 -27.94 8.88 2.76
N ASP A 275 -26.61 8.95 2.76
CA ASP A 275 -25.74 8.21 1.81
C ASP A 275 -25.99 6.69 1.87
N ASP A 276 -26.26 6.14 3.06
CA ASP A 276 -26.46 4.71 3.27
C ASP A 276 -27.85 4.26 2.80
N LYS A 277 -28.86 5.13 2.94
CA LYS A 277 -30.21 4.92 2.41
C LYS A 277 -30.21 4.87 0.89
N GLU A 278 -29.45 5.74 0.24
CA GLU A 278 -29.32 5.74 -1.22
C GLU A 278 -28.65 4.46 -1.73
N ILE A 279 -27.63 3.95 -1.02
CA ILE A 279 -26.96 2.69 -1.34
C ILE A 279 -27.95 1.52 -1.27
N ILE A 280 -28.74 1.41 -0.21
CA ILE A 280 -29.76 0.36 -0.06
C ILE A 280 -30.81 0.45 -1.16
N LYS A 281 -31.30 1.65 -1.45
CA LYS A 281 -32.26 1.89 -2.54
C LYS A 281 -31.70 1.41 -3.88
N PHE A 282 -30.44 1.71 -4.16
CA PHE A 282 -29.79 1.28 -5.40
C PHE A 282 -29.59 -0.24 -5.48
N ILE A 283 -29.26 -0.91 -4.38
CA ILE A 283 -29.14 -2.38 -4.37
C ILE A 283 -30.51 -3.02 -4.61
N HIS A 284 -31.56 -2.45 -4.02
CA HIS A 284 -32.94 -2.90 -4.25
C HIS A 284 -33.38 -2.72 -5.72
N GLU A 285 -33.13 -1.55 -6.31
CA GLU A 285 -33.42 -1.28 -7.73
C GLU A 285 -32.72 -2.27 -8.69
N ASN A 286 -31.56 -2.81 -8.30
CA ASN A 286 -30.81 -3.80 -9.08
C ASN A 286 -31.18 -5.27 -8.79
N GLY A 287 -32.32 -5.52 -8.13
CA GLY A 287 -32.82 -6.87 -7.86
C GLY A 287 -32.25 -7.50 -6.59
N GLY A 288 -31.86 -6.68 -5.60
CA GLY A 288 -31.46 -7.12 -4.26
C GLY A 288 -29.99 -7.54 -4.13
N SER A 289 -29.19 -7.40 -5.19
CA SER A 289 -27.74 -7.58 -5.13
C SER A 289 -27.02 -6.65 -6.10
N ALA A 290 -25.85 -6.16 -5.73
CA ALA A 290 -25.02 -5.29 -6.54
C ALA A 290 -23.53 -5.56 -6.31
N LEU A 291 -22.70 -5.31 -7.31
CA LEU A 291 -21.25 -5.32 -7.14
C LEU A 291 -20.77 -4.01 -6.51
N GLU A 292 -19.73 -4.08 -5.67
CA GLU A 292 -19.08 -2.88 -5.12
C GLU A 292 -18.60 -1.94 -6.24
N SER A 293 -18.15 -2.50 -7.35
CA SER A 293 -17.71 -1.74 -8.53
C SER A 293 -18.84 -0.95 -9.18
N ASP A 294 -20.08 -1.44 -9.13
CA ASP A 294 -21.25 -0.75 -9.67
C ASP A 294 -21.77 0.34 -8.72
N LEU A 295 -21.72 0.09 -7.40
CA LEU A 295 -21.95 1.14 -6.40
C LEU A 295 -20.96 2.30 -6.58
N ARG A 296 -19.67 2.00 -6.75
CA ARG A 296 -18.65 3.02 -6.94
C ARG A 296 -18.90 3.89 -8.17
N LYS A 297 -19.36 3.29 -9.27
CA LYS A 297 -19.70 4.02 -10.50
C LYS A 297 -20.90 4.93 -10.31
N LYS A 298 -21.93 4.49 -9.56
CA LYS A 298 -23.15 5.26 -9.35
C LYS A 298 -22.93 6.47 -8.43
N PHE A 299 -22.22 6.27 -7.32
CA PHE A 299 -22.04 7.30 -6.30
C PHE A 299 -20.77 8.15 -6.48
N LEU A 300 -19.89 7.77 -7.43
CA LEU A 300 -18.61 8.45 -7.70
C LEU A 300 -17.72 8.60 -6.45
N LEU A 301 -17.90 7.73 -5.46
CA LEU A 301 -17.16 7.77 -4.20
C LEU A 301 -15.81 7.03 -4.33
N PRO A 302 -14.77 7.47 -3.58
CA PRO A 302 -13.52 6.71 -3.45
C PRO A 302 -13.74 5.30 -2.90
N ARG A 303 -12.85 4.35 -3.24
CA ARG A 303 -12.96 2.93 -2.85
C ARG A 303 -13.04 2.75 -1.32
N THR A 304 -12.21 3.47 -0.57
CA THR A 304 -12.18 3.41 0.89
C THR A 304 -13.47 3.97 1.51
N THR A 305 -14.03 5.04 0.96
CA THR A 305 -15.31 5.63 1.42
C THR A 305 -16.48 4.69 1.15
N MET A 306 -16.57 4.11 -0.05
CA MET A 306 -17.60 3.13 -0.39
C MET A 306 -17.48 1.88 0.49
N TRP A 307 -16.27 1.36 0.69
CA TRP A 307 -16.03 0.22 1.56
C TRP A 307 -16.43 0.49 3.01
N ARG A 308 -16.19 1.70 3.53
CA ARG A 308 -16.64 2.11 4.87
C ARG A 308 -18.15 2.18 4.98
N ALA A 309 -18.85 2.65 3.93
CA ALA A 309 -20.32 2.66 3.90
C ALA A 309 -20.89 1.23 3.86
N VAL A 310 -20.35 0.38 2.98
CA VAL A 310 -20.71 -1.04 2.88
C VAL A 310 -20.43 -1.77 4.20
N LYS A 311 -19.25 -1.60 4.81
CA LYS A 311 -18.95 -2.21 6.11
C LYS A 311 -19.82 -1.68 7.25
N ARG A 312 -20.30 -0.44 7.17
CA ARG A 312 -21.26 0.10 8.14
C ARG A 312 -22.64 -0.54 7.97
N LEU A 313 -23.11 -0.69 6.74
CA LEU A 313 -24.36 -1.38 6.43
C LEU A 313 -24.34 -2.87 6.83
N GLU A 314 -23.19 -3.54 6.69
CA GLU A 314 -23.00 -4.92 7.15
C GLU A 314 -23.12 -5.01 8.68
N ARG A 315 -22.57 -4.03 9.42
CA ARG A 315 -22.74 -3.98 10.90
C ARG A 315 -24.17 -3.79 11.36
N TYR A 316 -25.00 -3.16 10.53
CA TYR A 316 -26.44 -3.04 10.79
C TYR A 316 -27.24 -4.26 10.31
N GLU A 317 -26.55 -5.32 9.84
CA GLU A 317 -27.15 -6.56 9.33
C GLU A 317 -28.09 -6.33 8.13
N LEU A 318 -27.96 -5.19 7.45
CA LEU A 318 -28.80 -4.82 6.30
C LEU A 318 -28.28 -5.42 5.00
N ILE A 319 -26.98 -5.75 4.95
CA ILE A 319 -26.32 -6.34 3.78
C ILE A 319 -25.34 -7.44 4.16
N GLU A 320 -25.16 -8.38 3.24
CA GLU A 320 -24.17 -9.45 3.29
C GLU A 320 -23.14 -9.25 2.17
N ILE A 321 -21.85 -9.46 2.48
CA ILE A 321 -20.74 -9.33 1.53
C ILE A 321 -20.19 -10.71 1.17
N THR A 322 -20.32 -11.12 -0.08
CA THR A 322 -19.73 -12.37 -0.61
C THR A 322 -18.67 -12.06 -1.66
N LYS A 323 -17.54 -12.79 -1.66
CA LYS A 323 -16.53 -12.67 -2.73
C LYS A 323 -16.97 -13.49 -3.94
N LYS A 324 -17.16 -12.83 -5.09
CA LYS A 324 -17.47 -13.46 -6.37
C LYS A 324 -16.56 -12.91 -7.46
N ASP A 325 -15.83 -13.77 -8.16
CA ASP A 325 -14.97 -13.40 -9.30
C ASP A 325 -13.99 -12.25 -9.00
N LEU A 326 -13.27 -12.35 -7.86
CA LEU A 326 -12.30 -11.35 -7.36
C LEU A 326 -12.91 -9.99 -6.98
N GLN A 327 -14.24 -9.88 -6.97
CA GLN A 327 -14.97 -8.67 -6.58
C GLN A 327 -15.91 -8.96 -5.40
N ASN A 328 -16.25 -7.91 -4.66
CA ASN A 328 -17.21 -8.01 -3.57
C ASN A 328 -18.62 -7.85 -4.14
N LEU A 329 -19.43 -8.91 -4.01
CA LEU A 329 -20.86 -8.91 -4.27
C LEU A 329 -21.59 -8.59 -2.97
N ILE A 330 -22.48 -7.61 -3.03
CA ILE A 330 -23.24 -7.12 -1.89
C ILE A 330 -24.69 -7.54 -2.12
N LYS A 331 -25.30 -8.17 -1.13
CA LYS A 331 -26.69 -8.65 -1.18
C LYS A 331 -27.48 -8.06 -0.01
N LEU A 332 -28.73 -7.68 -0.21
CA LEU A 332 -29.61 -7.27 0.89
C LEU A 332 -30.00 -8.49 1.72
N THR A 333 -29.94 -8.37 3.04
CA THR A 333 -30.40 -9.38 3.99
C THR A 333 -31.85 -9.07 4.35
N ASN A 334 -32.76 -10.04 4.29
CA ASN A 334 -34.11 -9.83 4.79
C ASN A 334 -34.04 -9.70 6.31
N VAL A 335 -34.40 -8.52 6.84
CA VAL A 335 -34.54 -8.31 8.28
C VAL A 335 -35.86 -8.95 8.71
N GLU A 336 -35.83 -10.25 8.96
CA GLU A 336 -36.89 -10.96 9.68
C GLU A 336 -36.31 -11.62 10.94
N ASP A 337 -36.77 -11.07 12.07
CA ASP A 337 -36.99 -11.63 13.40
C ASP A 337 -36.04 -12.72 13.92
N ASP A 338 -34.97 -12.29 14.60
CA ASP A 338 -34.46 -13.02 15.77
C ASP A 338 -34.15 -12.05 16.92
N LYS A 339 -35.24 -11.56 17.53
CA LYS A 339 -35.23 -11.12 18.93
C LYS A 339 -36.35 -11.85 19.65
N ASN A 340 -36.05 -13.05 20.14
CA ASN A 340 -36.68 -13.68 21.31
C ASN A 340 -35.90 -14.95 21.69
N GLU A 341 -34.93 -14.83 22.59
CA GLU A 341 -34.92 -15.62 23.84
C GLU A 341 -34.03 -14.98 24.91
#